data_AF-A0A3N7I1Z0-F1
#
_entry.id   AF-A0A3N7I1Z0-F1
#
_cell.length_a   1.000
_cell.length_b   1.000
_cell.length_c   1.000
_cell.angle_alpha   90.00
_cell.angle_beta   90.00
_cell.angle_gamma   90.00
#
_symmetry.space_group_name_H-M   'P 1'
#
loop_
_entity.id
_entity.type
_entity.pdbx_description
1 polymer ?
#
loop_
_entity_poly.entity_id
_entity_poly.type
_entity_poly.pdbx_seq_one_letter_code
_entity_poly.pdbx_strand_id
1 'polypeptide(L)'
;MIKALDSLSRLKTLLNGVSIGDEGLKLVLHDFEDEDNSACQFSWLATPRKDCIRILNSLPRSFDVPNIFERYQVRNFCLENACLIFCTASSSAKLHTEGMTPIKLLVVDEAAQLKECESTIPLQLSGLRHAVLIGDERQLPAMVQSEISKEAEFGRSLFERLVILGHEKHLLNMQYRMHPSISLFPNKEFYDGLMQDASTVKERNYQKQFLQGNMYGPYSFINVASGKEEFDNGGSKKNLVEVAVVSEVVASLFKEFTRARKRMSVGVISPYNAQVYAIQEKIGKTYSAHSDFAVNIRSVDGFQGGEEDVIIISTVRCNANGKIGFLADRQRVNVPLTRARHCLWILGNGATLVNSDSIWKKLVTDAKERGCFYNVEEDKGLSKAITDAFLESDQLDALLNVNSPLFRNARWKFCFSNDFRKSILKVRNEARQEVFSLLSKLSSGWRESPEERIIVVRHGTSSLLLEHYRVNDQLHLIWTVDIIKENSNHTQILKVWDVLPLPDLPKLARHLDDVFGNYTVDKMNRCKHKCIEGNLVVPMRWPLYSDGAAERSIPEIDPVELLSQPSASLMARTPQAKTPNRQPRLPKYTNKDNKKYRSTSLFGWDNEPIWVYFIIFILIILIICVIQF
;
A
#
# COMPACT_ATOMS: atom_id res chain seq x y z
N MET A 1 -31.03 -24.62 -25.13
CA MET A 1 -30.03 -24.60 -24.04
C MET A 1 -30.28 -23.48 -23.02
N ILE A 2 -30.30 -22.19 -23.38
CA ILE A 2 -30.55 -21.07 -22.43
C ILE A 2 -31.84 -21.28 -21.61
N LYS A 3 -32.96 -21.61 -22.27
CA LYS A 3 -34.23 -21.93 -21.58
C LYS A 3 -34.11 -23.12 -20.61
N ALA A 4 -33.28 -24.13 -20.93
CA ALA A 4 -33.06 -25.28 -20.05
C ALA A 4 -32.23 -24.89 -18.82
N LEU A 5 -31.20 -24.05 -19.03
CA LEU A 5 -30.36 -23.50 -17.97
C LEU A 5 -31.15 -22.60 -17.02
N ASP A 6 -32.01 -21.73 -17.55
CA ASP A 6 -32.89 -20.87 -16.74
C ASP A 6 -33.89 -21.69 -15.94
N SER A 7 -34.51 -22.71 -16.57
CA SER A 7 -35.43 -23.63 -15.89
C SER A 7 -34.74 -24.43 -14.78
N LEU A 8 -33.54 -24.98 -15.01
CA LEU A 8 -32.75 -25.71 -14.01
C LEU A 8 -32.26 -24.78 -12.88
N SER A 9 -31.84 -23.57 -13.20
CA SER A 9 -31.40 -22.57 -12.22
C SER A 9 -32.55 -22.11 -11.34
N ARG A 10 -33.75 -21.93 -11.93
CA ARG A 10 -34.98 -21.64 -11.21
C ARG A 10 -35.35 -22.81 -10.28
N LEU A 11 -35.31 -24.05 -10.77
CA LEU A 11 -35.57 -25.24 -9.95
C LEU A 11 -34.58 -25.38 -8.78
N LYS A 12 -33.28 -25.14 -9.02
CA LYS A 12 -32.23 -25.14 -7.99
C LYS A 12 -32.47 -24.08 -6.92
N THR A 13 -32.83 -22.86 -7.32
CA THR A 13 -33.10 -21.75 -6.38
C THR A 13 -34.30 -22.07 -5.50
N LEU A 14 -35.31 -22.69 -6.09
CA LEU A 14 -36.51 -23.15 -5.41
C LEU A 14 -36.22 -24.29 -4.42
N LEU A 15 -35.37 -25.27 -4.79
CA LEU A 15 -34.93 -26.35 -3.91
C LEU A 15 -34.04 -25.87 -2.76
N ASN A 16 -33.23 -24.83 -2.95
CA ASN A 16 -32.41 -24.24 -1.88
C ASN A 16 -33.23 -23.52 -0.80
N GLY A 17 -34.48 -23.14 -1.09
CA GLY A 17 -35.41 -22.54 -0.13
C GLY A 17 -36.15 -23.56 0.74
N VAL A 18 -35.87 -24.85 0.57
CA VAL A 18 -36.63 -25.96 1.12
C VAL A 18 -35.76 -26.69 2.16
N SER A 19 -36.10 -26.54 3.44
CA SER A 19 -35.48 -27.29 4.55
C SER A 19 -36.32 -28.52 4.85
N ILE A 20 -35.89 -29.71 4.42
CA ILE A 20 -36.61 -30.97 4.68
C ILE A 20 -35.58 -32.06 5.02
N GLY A 21 -35.90 -32.91 6.01
CA GLY A 21 -35.25 -34.21 6.17
C GLY A 21 -35.64 -35.23 5.08
N ASP A 22 -34.93 -36.35 5.04
CA ASP A 22 -34.91 -37.31 3.91
C ASP A 22 -36.27 -37.84 3.40
N GLU A 23 -37.30 -37.96 4.24
CA GLU A 23 -38.58 -38.59 3.83
C GLU A 23 -39.49 -37.68 2.99
N GLY A 24 -39.51 -36.37 3.25
CA GLY A 24 -40.40 -35.45 2.51
C GLY A 24 -39.91 -35.18 1.09
N LEU A 25 -38.61 -35.30 0.84
CA LEU A 25 -38.02 -35.11 -0.49
C LEU A 25 -38.21 -36.35 -1.38
N LYS A 26 -38.19 -37.56 -0.79
CA LYS A 26 -38.51 -38.82 -1.49
C LYS A 26 -39.96 -38.86 -1.97
N LEU A 27 -40.92 -38.43 -1.14
CA LEU A 27 -42.34 -38.32 -1.55
C LEU A 27 -42.52 -37.30 -2.68
N VAL A 28 -41.84 -36.14 -2.64
CA VAL A 28 -41.87 -35.14 -3.72
C VAL A 28 -41.23 -35.65 -5.03
N LEU A 29 -40.32 -36.62 -4.96
CA LEU A 29 -39.72 -37.21 -6.15
C LEU A 29 -40.58 -38.33 -6.75
N HIS A 30 -41.29 -39.10 -5.92
CA HIS A 30 -42.09 -40.27 -6.29
C HIS A 30 -43.59 -39.99 -6.60
N ASP A 31 -44.26 -39.08 -5.89
CA ASP A 31 -45.74 -38.91 -5.94
C ASP A 31 -46.27 -38.01 -7.08
N PHE A 32 -45.57 -37.89 -8.21
CA PHE A 32 -46.07 -37.08 -9.34
C PHE A 32 -46.71 -37.89 -10.46
N GLU A 33 -46.90 -39.20 -10.29
CA GLU A 33 -47.57 -40.06 -11.27
C GLU A 33 -49.05 -40.34 -10.95
N ASP A 34 -49.51 -40.15 -9.71
CA ASP A 34 -50.92 -40.35 -9.34
C ASP A 34 -51.64 -39.02 -9.09
N GLU A 35 -52.45 -38.61 -10.07
CA GLU A 35 -53.51 -37.61 -9.89
C GLU A 35 -54.64 -38.23 -9.06
N ASP A 36 -54.51 -38.21 -7.73
CA ASP A 36 -55.63 -37.89 -6.83
C ASP A 36 -55.24 -38.02 -5.35
N ASN A 37 -55.46 -36.92 -4.63
CA ASN A 37 -55.62 -36.86 -3.18
C ASN A 37 -54.40 -37.18 -2.27
N SER A 38 -53.62 -36.15 -1.92
CA SER A 38 -53.48 -35.68 -0.53
C SER A 38 -52.49 -34.52 -0.46
N ALA A 39 -52.66 -33.67 0.55
CA ALA A 39 -51.93 -32.42 0.73
C ALA A 39 -50.40 -32.57 0.62
N CYS A 40 -49.77 -31.82 -0.29
CA CYS A 40 -48.32 -31.78 -0.37
C CYS A 40 -47.82 -30.33 -0.29
N GLN A 41 -47.06 -30.06 0.77
CA GLN A 41 -46.40 -28.80 1.13
C GLN A 41 -45.51 -28.19 0.01
N PHE A 42 -45.36 -28.90 -1.11
CA PHE A 42 -44.45 -28.62 -2.22
C PHE A 42 -45.10 -28.69 -3.60
N SER A 43 -46.44 -28.63 -3.70
CA SER A 43 -47.17 -28.63 -5.00
C SER A 43 -46.68 -27.55 -5.97
N TRP A 44 -46.14 -26.44 -5.45
CA TRP A 44 -45.54 -25.36 -6.22
C TRP A 44 -44.24 -25.77 -6.98
N LEU A 45 -43.59 -26.89 -6.63
CA LEU A 45 -42.44 -27.47 -7.36
C LEU A 45 -42.83 -28.35 -8.55
N ALA A 46 -44.09 -28.79 -8.63
CA ALA A 46 -44.61 -29.69 -9.66
C ALA A 46 -44.48 -29.11 -11.07
N THR A 47 -44.96 -27.87 -11.24
CA THR A 47 -45.00 -27.19 -12.53
C THR A 47 -43.58 -26.86 -13.05
N PRO A 48 -42.67 -26.26 -12.24
CA PRO A 48 -41.28 -26.05 -12.65
C PRO A 48 -40.53 -27.34 -13.00
N ARG A 49 -40.77 -28.44 -12.27
CA ARG A 49 -40.19 -29.76 -12.57
C ARG A 49 -40.71 -30.31 -13.90
N LYS A 50 -42.03 -30.32 -14.12
CA LYS A 50 -42.64 -30.79 -15.39
C LYS A 50 -42.13 -29.96 -16.57
N ASP A 51 -42.00 -28.64 -16.42
CA ASP A 51 -41.42 -27.78 -17.45
C ASP A 51 -39.93 -28.09 -17.70
N CYS A 52 -39.13 -28.32 -16.66
CA CYS A 52 -37.74 -28.75 -16.79
C CYS A 52 -37.64 -30.08 -17.54
N ILE A 53 -38.41 -31.10 -17.13
CA ILE A 53 -38.42 -32.42 -17.76
C ILE A 53 -38.87 -32.33 -19.22
N ARG A 54 -39.90 -31.54 -19.53
CA ARG A 54 -40.35 -31.33 -20.92
C ARG A 54 -39.26 -30.69 -21.77
N ILE A 55 -38.56 -29.68 -21.24
CA ILE A 55 -37.45 -29.04 -21.94
C ILE A 55 -36.29 -30.03 -22.12
N LEU A 56 -35.90 -30.76 -21.07
CA LEU A 56 -34.83 -31.76 -21.11
C LEU A 56 -35.15 -32.89 -22.11
N ASN A 57 -36.38 -33.41 -22.12
CA ASN A 57 -36.83 -34.42 -23.08
C ASN A 57 -36.93 -33.91 -24.53
N SER A 58 -37.00 -32.59 -24.72
CA SER A 58 -36.95 -31.97 -26.06
C SER A 58 -35.52 -31.73 -26.56
N LEU A 59 -34.51 -31.71 -25.68
CA LEU A 59 -33.11 -31.50 -26.06
C LEU A 59 -32.56 -32.61 -26.98
N PRO A 60 -32.78 -33.92 -26.73
CA PRO A 60 -32.33 -34.99 -27.63
C PRO A 60 -32.83 -34.85 -29.07
N ARG A 61 -34.00 -34.25 -29.28
CA ARG A 61 -34.58 -34.03 -30.62
C ARG A 61 -33.89 -32.90 -31.40
N SER A 62 -33.10 -32.07 -30.72
CA SER A 62 -32.43 -30.89 -31.29
C SER A 62 -30.91 -30.91 -31.12
N PHE A 63 -30.39 -31.78 -30.24
CA PHE A 63 -28.99 -32.03 -29.98
C PHE A 63 -28.84 -33.49 -29.59
N ASP A 64 -28.29 -34.31 -30.48
CA ASP A 64 -28.11 -35.73 -30.25
C ASP A 64 -27.00 -35.93 -29.21
N VAL A 65 -27.39 -36.17 -27.95
CA VAL A 65 -26.42 -36.41 -26.86
C VAL A 65 -25.98 -37.86 -27.00
N PRO A 66 -24.70 -38.13 -27.30
CA PRO A 66 -24.24 -39.49 -27.50
C PRO A 66 -24.34 -40.26 -26.18
N ASN A 67 -24.72 -41.54 -26.27
CA ASN A 67 -24.92 -42.42 -25.12
C ASN A 67 -23.57 -42.90 -24.56
N ILE A 68 -22.78 -41.97 -24.02
CA ILE A 68 -21.39 -42.16 -23.62
C ILE A 68 -21.26 -42.01 -22.10
N PHE A 69 -20.75 -43.04 -21.43
CA PHE A 69 -20.59 -43.05 -19.96
C PHE A 69 -19.14 -42.90 -19.51
N GLU A 70 -18.17 -43.18 -20.38
CA GLU A 70 -16.75 -43.11 -20.03
C GLU A 70 -16.21 -41.68 -20.17
N ARG A 71 -15.52 -41.21 -19.14
CA ARG A 71 -14.93 -39.86 -19.09
C ARG A 71 -14.03 -39.55 -20.29
N TYR A 72 -13.30 -40.55 -20.79
CA TYR A 72 -12.43 -40.41 -21.96
C TYR A 72 -13.23 -40.14 -23.24
N GLN A 73 -14.29 -40.92 -23.45
CA GLN A 73 -15.15 -40.79 -24.63
C GLN A 73 -15.95 -39.48 -24.60
N VAL A 74 -16.44 -39.04 -23.42
CA VAL A 74 -17.08 -37.72 -23.26
C VAL A 74 -16.10 -36.60 -23.61
N ARG A 75 -14.85 -36.70 -23.13
CA ARG A 75 -13.80 -35.72 -23.44
C ARG A 75 -13.53 -35.65 -24.95
N ASN A 76 -13.37 -36.79 -25.63
CA ASN A 76 -13.10 -36.81 -27.06
C ASN A 76 -14.26 -36.24 -27.86
N PHE A 77 -15.50 -36.62 -27.52
CA PHE A 77 -16.70 -36.03 -28.13
C PHE A 77 -16.73 -34.50 -28.00
N CYS A 78 -16.43 -33.97 -26.80
CA CYS A 78 -16.37 -32.52 -26.60
C CYS A 78 -15.26 -31.86 -27.43
N LEU A 79 -14.07 -32.46 -27.50
CA LEU A 79 -12.94 -31.90 -28.25
C LEU A 79 -13.17 -31.94 -29.78
N GLU A 80 -13.76 -33.01 -30.29
CA GLU A 80 -14.10 -33.16 -31.71
C GLU A 80 -15.12 -32.12 -32.17
N ASN A 81 -16.07 -31.75 -31.29
CA ASN A 81 -17.13 -30.80 -31.57
C ASN A 81 -16.82 -29.36 -31.10
N ALA A 82 -15.65 -29.13 -30.49
CA ALA A 82 -15.26 -27.81 -30.00
C ALA A 82 -14.92 -26.86 -31.16
N CYS A 83 -15.50 -25.67 -31.15
CA CYS A 83 -15.12 -24.59 -32.08
C CYS A 83 -13.90 -23.79 -31.60
N LEU A 84 -13.73 -23.70 -30.28
CA LEU A 84 -12.64 -22.98 -29.61
C LEU A 84 -12.12 -23.86 -28.47
N ILE A 85 -10.80 -23.91 -28.32
CA ILE A 85 -10.13 -24.69 -27.27
C ILE A 85 -9.17 -23.76 -26.54
N PHE A 86 -9.44 -23.54 -25.26
CA PHE A 86 -8.57 -22.78 -24.37
C PHE A 86 -7.74 -23.76 -23.55
N CYS A 87 -6.42 -23.56 -23.53
CA CYS A 87 -5.49 -24.37 -22.77
C CYS A 87 -4.19 -23.61 -22.54
N THR A 88 -3.40 -24.01 -21.55
CA THR A 88 -2.04 -23.48 -21.40
C THR A 88 -1.12 -24.09 -22.46
N ALA A 89 -0.05 -23.38 -22.84
CA ALA A 89 0.92 -23.84 -23.82
C ALA A 89 1.43 -25.27 -23.53
N SER A 90 1.76 -25.58 -22.26
CA SER A 90 2.16 -26.93 -21.84
C SER A 90 1.04 -27.97 -22.00
N SER A 91 -0.18 -27.64 -21.59
CA SER A 91 -1.31 -28.57 -21.66
C SER A 91 -1.79 -28.85 -23.09
N SER A 92 -1.45 -27.99 -24.05
CA SER A 92 -1.74 -28.21 -25.48
C SER A 92 -1.14 -29.50 -26.02
N ALA A 93 -0.09 -30.04 -25.37
CA ALA A 93 0.45 -31.35 -25.70
C ALA A 93 -0.60 -32.47 -25.65
N LYS A 94 -1.65 -32.32 -24.82
CA LYS A 94 -2.76 -33.27 -24.72
C LYS A 94 -3.71 -33.25 -25.92
N LEU A 95 -3.55 -32.27 -26.82
CA LEU A 95 -4.30 -32.16 -28.07
C LEU A 95 -3.62 -32.92 -29.22
N HIS A 96 -2.43 -33.50 -29.00
CA HIS A 96 -1.85 -34.50 -29.91
C HIS A 96 -2.51 -35.88 -29.75
N THR A 97 -3.85 -35.92 -29.71
CA THR A 97 -4.61 -37.17 -29.62
C THR A 97 -4.99 -37.64 -31.02
N GLU A 98 -4.86 -38.94 -31.28
CA GLU A 98 -5.31 -39.55 -32.53
C GLU A 98 -6.81 -39.32 -32.73
N GLY A 99 -7.22 -38.92 -33.95
CA GLY A 99 -8.61 -38.62 -34.30
C GLY A 99 -9.06 -37.18 -34.03
N MET A 100 -8.23 -36.34 -33.40
CA MET A 100 -8.59 -34.93 -33.21
C MET A 100 -8.67 -34.17 -34.54
N THR A 101 -9.71 -33.37 -34.72
CA THR A 101 -9.85 -32.47 -35.86
C THR A 101 -8.62 -31.53 -35.94
N PRO A 102 -7.96 -31.43 -37.11
CA PRO A 102 -6.78 -30.59 -37.25
C PRO A 102 -7.06 -29.11 -36.92
N ILE A 103 -6.22 -28.51 -36.08
CA ILE A 103 -6.35 -27.11 -35.63
C ILE A 103 -5.62 -26.23 -36.64
N LYS A 104 -6.35 -25.33 -37.30
CA LYS A 104 -5.79 -24.49 -38.38
C LYS A 104 -5.23 -23.15 -37.89
N LEU A 105 -5.72 -22.64 -36.77
CA LEU A 105 -5.36 -21.34 -36.20
C LEU A 105 -4.97 -21.51 -34.73
N LEU A 106 -3.80 -21.00 -34.37
CA LEU A 106 -3.32 -20.90 -33.00
C LEU A 106 -3.24 -19.42 -32.62
N VAL A 107 -3.78 -19.08 -31.45
CA VAL A 107 -3.57 -17.77 -30.82
C VAL A 107 -2.88 -18.01 -29.49
N VAL A 108 -1.73 -17.39 -29.29
CA VAL A 108 -0.96 -17.44 -28.05
C VAL A 108 -0.99 -16.06 -27.42
N ASP A 109 -1.73 -15.92 -26.33
CA ASP A 109 -1.73 -14.72 -25.50
C ASP A 109 -0.55 -14.76 -24.50
N GLU A 110 -0.10 -13.58 -24.06
CA GLU A 110 1.09 -13.41 -23.21
C GLU A 110 2.33 -14.14 -23.73
N ALA A 111 2.49 -14.21 -25.06
CA ALA A 111 3.54 -14.96 -25.75
C ALA A 111 4.95 -14.52 -25.38
N ALA A 112 5.11 -13.26 -24.93
CA ALA A 112 6.38 -12.72 -24.44
C ALA A 112 6.85 -13.35 -23.10
N GLN A 113 5.96 -14.02 -22.37
CA GLN A 113 6.25 -14.64 -21.08
C GLN A 113 6.54 -16.14 -21.18
N LEU A 114 6.42 -16.72 -22.38
CA LEU A 114 6.75 -18.12 -22.62
C LEU A 114 8.22 -18.25 -22.99
N LYS A 115 8.88 -19.30 -22.50
CA LYS A 115 10.18 -19.72 -23.05
C LYS A 115 9.97 -20.21 -24.48
N GLU A 116 10.99 -20.10 -25.33
CA GLU A 116 10.87 -20.57 -26.72
C GLU A 116 10.40 -22.03 -26.81
N CYS A 117 10.93 -22.92 -25.96
CA CYS A 117 10.51 -24.32 -25.92
C CYS A 117 9.04 -24.49 -25.53
N GLU A 118 8.50 -23.65 -24.65
CA GLU A 118 7.08 -23.68 -24.26
C GLU A 118 6.18 -23.23 -25.41
N SER A 119 6.60 -22.22 -26.18
CA SER A 119 5.87 -21.80 -27.40
C SER A 119 5.86 -22.88 -28.49
N THR A 120 6.89 -23.74 -28.55
CA THR A 120 6.95 -24.80 -29.58
C THR A 120 5.92 -25.92 -29.37
N ILE A 121 5.44 -26.14 -28.14
CA ILE A 121 4.47 -27.20 -27.84
C ILE A 121 3.19 -27.03 -28.66
N PRO A 122 2.46 -25.90 -28.58
CA PRO A 122 1.25 -25.71 -29.39
C PRO A 122 1.55 -25.53 -30.89
N LEU A 123 2.77 -25.14 -31.28
CA LEU A 123 3.14 -25.01 -32.69
C LEU A 123 3.28 -26.36 -33.41
N GLN A 124 3.39 -27.46 -32.67
CA GLN A 124 3.44 -28.81 -33.23
C GLN A 124 2.04 -29.39 -33.54
N LEU A 125 0.96 -28.67 -33.21
CA LEU A 125 -0.41 -29.15 -33.43
C LEU A 125 -0.68 -29.42 -34.92
N SER A 126 -1.39 -30.53 -35.18
CA SER A 126 -1.61 -30.99 -36.55
C SER A 126 -2.53 -30.03 -37.33
N GLY A 127 -2.18 -29.76 -38.59
CA GLY A 127 -2.97 -28.95 -39.50
C GLY A 127 -2.84 -27.44 -39.32
N LEU A 128 -1.93 -26.97 -38.48
CA LEU A 128 -1.71 -25.54 -38.22
C LEU A 128 -1.29 -24.80 -39.50
N ARG A 129 -1.99 -23.72 -39.83
CA ARG A 129 -1.71 -22.86 -40.99
C ARG A 129 -1.34 -21.44 -40.57
N HIS A 130 -1.88 -20.97 -39.45
CA HIS A 130 -1.65 -19.62 -38.94
C HIS A 130 -1.41 -19.66 -37.43
N ALA A 131 -0.43 -18.90 -36.97
CA ALA A 131 -0.17 -18.66 -35.56
C ALA A 131 -0.13 -17.14 -35.31
N VAL A 132 -0.87 -16.68 -34.31
CA VAL A 132 -0.89 -15.29 -33.85
C VAL A 132 -0.30 -15.27 -32.46
N LEU A 133 0.82 -14.57 -32.29
CA LEU A 133 1.48 -14.37 -31.01
C LEU A 133 1.17 -12.97 -30.51
N ILE A 134 0.57 -12.86 -29.33
CA ILE A 134 0.21 -11.59 -28.69
C ILE A 134 1.03 -11.50 -27.41
N GLY A 135 1.78 -10.41 -27.22
CA GLY A 135 2.63 -10.23 -26.05
C GLY A 135 3.31 -8.87 -26.05
N ASP A 136 4.01 -8.58 -24.95
CA ASP A 136 4.76 -7.35 -24.75
C ASP A 136 6.18 -7.68 -24.29
N GLU A 137 7.16 -7.52 -25.19
CA GLU A 137 8.57 -7.79 -24.91
C GLU A 137 9.21 -6.75 -23.97
N ARG A 138 8.51 -5.63 -23.68
CA ARG A 138 8.95 -4.61 -22.72
C ARG A 138 8.50 -4.94 -21.28
N GLN A 139 7.74 -6.01 -21.07
CA GLN A 139 7.37 -6.54 -19.75
C GLN A 139 8.25 -7.73 -19.36
N LEU A 140 7.94 -8.37 -18.23
CA LEU A 140 8.74 -9.45 -17.65
C LEU A 140 8.93 -10.62 -18.63
N PRO A 141 10.16 -11.15 -18.76
CA PRO A 141 10.43 -12.35 -19.55
C PRO A 141 10.00 -13.60 -18.79
N ALA A 142 10.14 -14.76 -19.43
CA ALA A 142 9.84 -16.03 -18.76
C ALA A 142 10.74 -16.24 -17.54
N MET A 143 10.15 -16.72 -16.43
CA MET A 143 10.91 -16.98 -15.20
C MET A 143 11.89 -18.15 -15.40
N VAL A 144 13.17 -17.90 -15.08
CA VAL A 144 14.25 -18.89 -15.10
C VAL A 144 14.93 -18.92 -13.74
N GLN A 145 14.96 -20.08 -13.10
CA GLN A 145 15.54 -20.25 -11.75
C GLN A 145 17.07 -20.39 -11.77
N SER A 146 17.62 -21.03 -12.80
CA SER A 146 19.07 -21.25 -12.94
C SER A 146 19.75 -20.00 -13.48
N GLU A 147 20.71 -19.45 -12.74
CA GLU A 147 21.44 -18.26 -13.18
C GLU A 147 22.25 -18.54 -14.46
N ILE A 148 22.81 -19.75 -14.63
CA ILE A 148 23.51 -20.15 -15.86
C ILE A 148 22.55 -20.13 -17.06
N SER A 149 21.31 -20.59 -16.89
CA SER A 149 20.31 -20.55 -17.95
C SER A 149 19.85 -19.14 -18.26
N LYS A 150 19.79 -18.26 -17.25
CA LYS A 150 19.49 -16.85 -17.42
C LYS A 150 20.59 -16.11 -18.16
N GLU A 151 21.86 -16.40 -17.86
CA GLU A 151 23.04 -15.90 -18.60
C GLU A 151 23.03 -16.36 -20.06
N ALA A 152 22.50 -17.56 -20.33
CA ALA A 152 22.29 -18.08 -21.69
C ALA A 152 21.01 -17.58 -22.37
N GLU A 153 20.34 -16.56 -21.81
CA GLU A 153 19.09 -15.98 -22.32
C GLU A 153 17.93 -16.98 -22.49
N PHE A 154 17.92 -18.07 -21.72
CA PHE A 154 16.87 -19.10 -21.82
C PHE A 154 15.45 -18.58 -21.53
N GLY A 155 15.35 -17.44 -20.85
CA GLY A 155 14.09 -16.76 -20.56
C GLY A 155 13.54 -15.93 -21.72
N ARG A 156 14.31 -15.73 -22.80
CA ARG A 156 13.85 -15.03 -24.00
C ARG A 156 12.70 -15.81 -24.63
N SER A 157 11.67 -15.09 -25.06
CA SER A 157 10.51 -15.69 -25.72
C SER A 157 10.71 -15.80 -27.23
N LEU A 158 9.92 -16.68 -27.85
CA LEU A 158 9.86 -16.77 -29.32
C LEU A 158 9.38 -15.44 -29.91
N PHE A 159 8.44 -14.77 -29.24
CA PHE A 159 7.93 -13.46 -29.63
C PHE A 159 9.07 -12.42 -29.67
N GLU A 160 9.83 -12.28 -28.59
CA GLU A 160 10.95 -11.35 -28.51
C GLU A 160 12.03 -11.66 -29.55
N ARG A 161 12.36 -12.95 -29.77
CA ARG A 161 13.32 -13.34 -30.81
C ARG A 161 12.85 -12.94 -32.21
N LEU A 162 11.58 -13.13 -32.55
CA LEU A 162 11.04 -12.72 -33.85
C LEU A 162 11.12 -11.20 -34.04
N VAL A 163 10.85 -10.42 -32.99
CA VAL A 163 11.02 -8.95 -33.01
C VAL A 163 12.47 -8.56 -33.25
N ILE A 164 13.44 -9.21 -32.58
CA ILE A 164 14.87 -8.95 -32.78
C ILE A 164 15.32 -9.29 -34.21
N LEU A 165 14.75 -10.35 -34.80
CA LEU A 165 15.03 -10.74 -36.18
C LEU A 165 14.39 -9.80 -37.23
N GLY A 166 13.66 -8.77 -36.79
CA GLY A 166 13.04 -7.79 -37.68
C GLY A 166 11.71 -8.25 -38.28
N HIS A 167 11.06 -9.26 -37.70
CA HIS A 167 9.70 -9.62 -38.10
C HIS A 167 8.76 -8.44 -37.80
N GLU A 168 7.96 -8.06 -38.79
CA GLU A 168 6.98 -6.99 -38.60
C GLU A 168 5.98 -7.35 -37.49
N LYS A 169 5.75 -6.41 -36.58
CA LYS A 169 4.77 -6.54 -35.51
C LYS A 169 3.72 -5.46 -35.62
N HIS A 170 2.49 -5.80 -35.26
CA HIS A 170 1.41 -4.84 -35.13
C HIS A 170 1.38 -4.27 -33.71
N LEU A 171 1.70 -2.99 -33.56
CA LEU A 171 1.62 -2.31 -32.26
C LEU A 171 0.19 -1.86 -31.99
N LEU A 172 -0.41 -2.36 -30.90
CA LEU A 172 -1.64 -1.80 -30.34
C LEU A 172 -1.29 -0.52 -29.58
N ASN A 173 -1.44 0.62 -30.24
CA ASN A 173 -0.89 1.90 -29.77
C ASN A 173 -1.85 2.72 -28.90
N MET A 174 -2.97 2.18 -28.43
CA MET A 174 -3.96 2.90 -27.62
C MET A 174 -4.15 2.22 -26.27
N GLN A 175 -3.96 2.96 -25.17
CA GLN A 175 -4.14 2.48 -23.80
C GLN A 175 -5.43 3.04 -23.18
N TYR A 176 -6.16 2.17 -22.47
CA TYR A 176 -7.48 2.46 -21.88
C TYR A 176 -7.51 2.35 -20.35
N ARG A 177 -6.35 2.16 -19.71
CA ARG A 177 -6.22 1.80 -18.28
C ARG A 177 -5.68 2.94 -17.42
N MET A 178 -4.57 3.54 -17.81
CA MET A 178 -3.81 4.43 -16.94
C MET A 178 -4.31 5.87 -17.10
N HIS A 179 -4.39 6.61 -16.00
CA HIS A 179 -4.46 8.07 -16.07
C HIS A 179 -3.26 8.62 -16.87
N PRO A 180 -3.41 9.66 -17.72
CA PRO A 180 -2.32 10.21 -18.54
C PRO A 180 -1.03 10.56 -17.79
N SER A 181 -1.14 11.04 -16.55
CA SER A 181 0.03 11.33 -15.71
C SER A 181 0.85 10.08 -15.33
N ILE A 182 0.22 8.90 -15.33
CA ILE A 182 0.87 7.62 -15.06
C ILE A 182 1.49 7.08 -16.35
N SER A 183 0.75 7.06 -17.46
CA SER A 183 1.21 6.49 -18.74
C SER A 183 2.36 7.26 -19.39
N LEU A 184 2.51 8.55 -19.07
CA LEU A 184 3.52 9.43 -19.67
C LEU A 184 4.96 8.88 -19.58
N PHE A 185 5.39 8.48 -18.38
CA PHE A 185 6.77 8.01 -18.18
C PHE A 185 7.01 6.64 -18.84
N PRO A 186 6.16 5.61 -18.64
CA PRO A 186 6.33 4.35 -19.33
C PRO A 186 6.31 4.47 -20.86
N ASN A 187 5.41 5.29 -21.41
CA ASN A 187 5.33 5.53 -22.84
C ASN A 187 6.65 6.09 -23.40
N LYS A 188 7.20 7.13 -22.74
CA LYS A 188 8.45 7.76 -23.14
C LYS A 188 9.65 6.80 -23.05
N GLU A 189 9.75 6.00 -21.99
CA GLU A 189 10.97 5.23 -21.71
C GLU A 189 10.96 3.79 -22.22
N PHE A 190 9.79 3.17 -22.42
CA PHE A 190 9.68 1.77 -22.86
C PHE A 190 9.06 1.61 -24.25
N TYR A 191 8.26 2.57 -24.72
CA TYR A 191 7.49 2.47 -25.96
C TYR A 191 7.75 3.62 -26.94
N ASP A 192 8.87 4.33 -26.78
CA ASP A 192 9.36 5.38 -27.71
C ASP A 192 8.34 6.51 -27.99
N GLY A 193 7.40 6.73 -27.06
CA GLY A 193 6.33 7.73 -27.22
C GLY A 193 5.22 7.33 -28.18
N LEU A 194 5.17 6.07 -28.63
CA LEU A 194 4.21 5.59 -29.62
C LEU A 194 2.83 5.29 -29.05
N MET A 195 2.69 5.16 -27.73
CA MET A 195 1.40 4.89 -27.08
C MET A 195 0.56 6.16 -26.95
N GLN A 196 -0.75 6.01 -27.15
CA GLN A 196 -1.76 7.05 -27.03
C GLN A 196 -2.73 6.73 -25.90
N ASP A 197 -3.16 7.77 -25.20
CA ASP A 197 -4.20 7.67 -24.16
C ASP A 197 -5.59 7.84 -24.78
N ALA A 198 -6.48 6.87 -24.53
CA ALA A 198 -7.87 6.93 -24.97
C ALA A 198 -8.61 8.14 -24.38
N SER A 199 -9.69 8.60 -25.05
CA SER A 199 -10.52 9.69 -24.54
C SER A 199 -11.10 9.39 -23.15
N THR A 200 -11.49 8.14 -22.91
CA THR A 200 -12.08 7.69 -21.64
C THR A 200 -11.18 7.97 -20.43
N VAL A 201 -9.86 7.82 -20.55
CA VAL A 201 -8.93 8.06 -19.43
C VAL A 201 -8.58 9.54 -19.23
N LYS A 202 -8.92 10.39 -20.21
CA LYS A 202 -8.73 11.85 -20.16
C LYS A 202 -9.94 12.58 -19.59
N GLU A 203 -11.09 11.91 -19.48
CA GLU A 203 -12.31 12.51 -18.95
C GLU A 203 -12.18 12.82 -17.45
N ARG A 204 -12.83 13.90 -17.01
CA ARG A 204 -12.84 14.32 -15.59
C ARG A 204 -13.39 13.24 -14.67
N ASN A 205 -14.35 12.45 -15.15
CA ASN A 205 -14.96 11.36 -14.36
C ASN A 205 -14.00 10.20 -14.11
N TYR A 206 -12.95 10.06 -14.94
CA TYR A 206 -11.91 9.07 -14.76
C TYR A 206 -10.91 9.47 -13.66
N GLN A 207 -10.77 10.77 -13.41
CA GLN A 207 -9.90 11.31 -12.38
C GLN A 207 -10.49 11.03 -11.00
N LYS A 208 -10.00 9.98 -10.34
CA LYS A 208 -10.33 9.68 -8.95
C LYS A 208 -9.20 10.16 -8.05
N GLN A 209 -9.56 10.98 -7.07
CA GLN A 209 -8.67 11.34 -5.97
C GLN A 209 -9.16 10.63 -4.71
N PHE A 210 -8.34 9.72 -4.19
CA PHE A 210 -8.69 8.87 -3.05
C PHE A 210 -8.25 9.46 -1.70
N LEU A 211 -7.19 10.28 -1.69
CA LEU A 211 -6.71 11.01 -0.51
C LEU A 211 -6.53 12.49 -0.83
N GLN A 212 -6.70 13.36 0.16
CA GLN A 212 -6.52 14.80 0.00
C GLN A 212 -5.05 15.21 0.07
N GLY A 213 -4.67 16.21 -0.73
CA GLY A 213 -3.32 16.77 -0.77
C GLY A 213 -2.59 16.43 -2.07
N ASN A 214 -1.64 17.29 -2.44
CA ASN A 214 -0.92 17.19 -3.71
C ASN A 214 -0.06 15.92 -3.80
N MET A 215 0.41 15.42 -2.65
CA MET A 215 1.17 14.16 -2.53
C MET A 215 0.39 12.95 -3.07
N TYR A 216 -0.95 12.97 -3.03
CA TYR A 216 -1.79 11.85 -3.41
C TYR A 216 -2.49 12.06 -4.76
N GLY A 217 -1.79 12.73 -5.69
CA GLY A 217 -2.23 12.88 -7.08
C GLY A 217 -2.20 11.56 -7.88
N PRO A 218 -2.54 11.61 -9.19
CA PRO A 218 -2.54 10.43 -10.05
C PRO A 218 -1.17 9.76 -10.19
N TYR A 219 -0.09 10.54 -10.09
CA TYR A 219 1.28 10.05 -10.09
C TYR A 219 2.10 10.84 -9.08
N SER A 220 2.76 10.14 -8.16
CA SER A 220 3.61 10.75 -7.15
C SER A 220 4.81 9.89 -6.82
N PHE A 221 5.96 10.53 -6.67
CA PHE A 221 7.13 9.95 -6.00
C PHE A 221 7.22 10.52 -4.59
N ILE A 222 7.11 9.66 -3.58
CA ILE A 222 7.14 10.03 -2.16
C ILE A 222 8.49 9.56 -1.60
N ASN A 223 9.35 10.53 -1.34
CA ASN A 223 10.70 10.33 -0.86
C ASN A 223 10.71 9.95 0.63
N VAL A 224 11.21 8.74 0.92
CA VAL A 224 11.43 8.21 2.27
C VAL A 224 12.92 8.25 2.59
N ALA A 225 13.41 9.45 2.91
CA ALA A 225 14.85 9.69 3.12
C ALA A 225 15.41 8.96 4.35
N SER A 226 14.58 8.79 5.38
CA SER A 226 14.93 8.14 6.64
C SER A 226 14.86 6.60 6.59
N GLY A 227 14.58 6.01 5.42
CA GLY A 227 14.53 4.56 5.28
C GLY A 227 15.85 3.88 5.67
N LYS A 228 15.77 2.61 6.06
CA LYS A 228 16.95 1.79 6.33
C LYS A 228 16.74 0.40 5.75
N GLU A 229 17.67 -0.03 4.91
CA GLU A 229 17.64 -1.38 4.37
C GLU A 229 18.18 -2.37 5.42
N GLU A 230 17.39 -3.42 5.67
CA GLU A 230 17.71 -4.52 6.58
C GLU A 230 17.58 -5.84 5.82
N PHE A 231 18.33 -6.85 6.26
CA PHE A 231 18.21 -8.21 5.73
C PHE A 231 17.27 -9.02 6.61
N ASP A 232 16.48 -9.90 5.99
CA ASP A 232 15.84 -10.99 6.71
C ASP A 232 16.80 -12.17 6.92
N ASN A 233 16.34 -13.19 7.63
CA ASN A 233 17.12 -14.40 7.90
C ASN A 233 17.49 -15.18 6.62
N GLY A 234 16.82 -14.91 5.49
CA GLY A 234 17.06 -15.53 4.19
C GLY A 234 17.91 -14.68 3.23
N GLY A 235 18.43 -13.53 3.66
CA GLY A 235 19.25 -12.63 2.84
C GLY A 235 18.47 -11.72 1.87
N SER A 236 17.14 -11.70 1.95
CA SER A 236 16.28 -10.75 1.23
C SER A 236 16.19 -9.43 1.99
N LYS A 237 16.00 -8.31 1.27
CA LYS A 237 15.98 -6.97 1.86
C LYS A 237 14.56 -6.53 2.24
N LYS A 238 14.44 -5.79 3.33
CA LYS A 238 13.23 -5.08 3.77
C LYS A 238 13.59 -3.70 4.32
N ASN A 239 12.60 -2.82 4.43
CA ASN A 239 12.73 -1.48 4.98
C ASN A 239 11.48 -1.18 5.81
N LEU A 240 11.61 -1.29 7.14
CA LEU A 240 10.50 -1.17 8.08
C LEU A 240 9.90 0.24 8.12
N VAL A 241 10.69 1.27 7.77
CA VAL A 241 10.18 2.64 7.65
C VAL A 241 9.23 2.74 6.46
N GLU A 242 9.61 2.18 5.30
CA GLU A 242 8.68 2.09 4.16
C GLU A 242 7.45 1.24 4.50
N VAL A 243 7.59 0.14 5.26
CA VAL A 243 6.44 -0.68 5.73
C VAL A 243 5.45 0.18 6.52
N ALA A 244 5.93 0.97 7.48
CA ALA A 244 5.08 1.82 8.29
C ALA A 244 4.36 2.90 7.46
N VAL A 245 5.08 3.51 6.49
CA VAL A 245 4.49 4.48 5.57
C VAL A 245 3.40 3.82 4.71
N VAL A 246 3.66 2.65 4.12
CA VAL A 246 2.66 1.90 3.36
C VAL A 246 1.43 1.61 4.21
N SER A 247 1.62 1.10 5.43
CA SER A 247 0.51 0.77 6.34
C SER A 247 -0.35 1.98 6.67
N GLU A 248 0.26 3.15 6.92
CA GLU A 248 -0.46 4.40 7.19
C GLU A 248 -1.22 4.93 5.97
N VAL A 249 -0.64 4.84 4.77
CA VAL A 249 -1.34 5.20 3.52
C VAL A 249 -2.54 4.29 3.30
N VAL A 250 -2.40 2.98 3.48
CA VAL A 250 -3.50 2.02 3.35
C VAL A 250 -4.58 2.27 4.41
N ALA A 251 -4.20 2.58 5.65
CA ALA A 251 -5.15 2.95 6.71
C ALA A 251 -5.91 4.23 6.38
N SER A 252 -5.24 5.23 5.81
CA SER A 252 -5.86 6.47 5.33
C SER A 252 -6.84 6.21 4.19
N LEU A 253 -6.47 5.37 3.21
CA LEU A 253 -7.35 4.94 2.13
C LEU A 253 -8.60 4.23 2.66
N PHE A 254 -8.42 3.35 3.65
CA PHE A 254 -9.53 2.64 4.28
C PHE A 254 -10.48 3.58 5.04
N LYS A 255 -9.94 4.61 5.70
CA LYS A 255 -10.75 5.64 6.37
C LYS A 255 -11.59 6.43 5.36
N GLU A 256 -11.01 6.82 4.23
CA GLU A 256 -11.75 7.51 3.16
C GLU A 256 -12.75 6.59 2.47
N PHE A 257 -12.41 5.32 2.27
CA PHE A 257 -13.35 4.28 1.83
C PHE A 257 -14.57 4.20 2.74
N THR A 258 -14.35 4.15 4.06
CA THR A 258 -15.44 4.06 5.06
C THR A 258 -16.34 5.31 5.02
N ARG A 259 -15.76 6.49 4.75
CA ARG A 259 -16.47 7.77 4.63
C ARG A 259 -17.29 7.87 3.34
N ALA A 260 -16.71 7.47 2.21
CA ALA A 260 -17.30 7.66 0.88
C ALA A 260 -18.13 6.46 0.39
N ARG A 261 -17.92 5.26 0.96
CA ARG A 261 -18.51 3.97 0.55
C ARG A 261 -18.39 3.67 -0.95
N LYS A 262 -17.27 4.06 -1.56
CA LYS A 262 -16.97 3.76 -2.96
C LYS A 262 -16.03 2.56 -3.01
N ARG A 263 -16.36 1.56 -3.83
CA ARG A 263 -15.46 0.43 -4.08
C ARG A 263 -14.06 0.92 -4.47
N MET A 264 -13.06 0.37 -3.82
CA MET A 264 -11.66 0.74 -3.99
C MET A 264 -10.80 -0.52 -3.95
N SER A 265 -9.83 -0.60 -4.85
CA SER A 265 -8.87 -1.69 -4.89
C SER A 265 -7.46 -1.12 -4.85
N VAL A 266 -6.62 -1.68 -3.98
CA VAL A 266 -5.30 -1.17 -3.65
C VAL A 266 -4.29 -2.28 -3.84
N GLY A 267 -3.31 -2.08 -4.72
CA GLY A 267 -2.17 -2.97 -4.88
C GLY A 267 -0.95 -2.39 -4.20
N VAL A 268 -0.24 -3.22 -3.43
CA VAL A 268 1.08 -2.87 -2.91
C VAL A 268 2.09 -3.81 -3.53
N ILE A 269 3.07 -3.23 -4.23
CA ILE A 269 4.07 -3.98 -5.00
C ILE A 269 5.46 -3.68 -4.44
N SER A 270 6.26 -4.72 -4.26
CA SER A 270 7.68 -4.59 -3.92
C SER A 270 8.53 -5.61 -4.67
N PRO A 271 9.77 -5.28 -5.09
CA PRO A 271 10.68 -6.24 -5.73
C PRO A 271 11.21 -7.31 -4.76
N TYR A 272 11.08 -7.14 -3.44
CA TYR A 272 11.64 -8.05 -2.45
C TYR A 272 10.54 -8.78 -1.66
N ASN A 273 10.59 -10.11 -1.64
CA ASN A 273 9.60 -10.93 -0.92
C ASN A 273 9.62 -10.66 0.59
N ALA A 274 10.79 -10.41 1.20
CA ALA A 274 10.87 -10.02 2.62
C ALA A 274 10.07 -8.75 2.93
N GLN A 275 10.07 -7.76 2.02
CA GLN A 275 9.27 -6.55 2.16
C GLN A 275 7.78 -6.87 2.01
N VAL A 276 7.40 -7.69 1.02
CA VAL A 276 6.01 -8.15 0.82
C VAL A 276 5.48 -8.79 2.10
N TYR A 277 6.23 -9.72 2.69
CA TYR A 277 5.84 -10.38 3.94
C TYR A 277 5.76 -9.42 5.11
N ALA A 278 6.72 -8.49 5.27
CA ALA A 278 6.70 -7.51 6.34
C ALA A 278 5.47 -6.57 6.25
N ILE A 279 5.08 -6.16 5.02
CA ILE A 279 3.88 -5.36 4.79
C ILE A 279 2.62 -6.18 5.08
N GLN A 280 2.56 -7.43 4.62
CA GLN A 280 1.43 -8.34 4.90
C GLN A 280 1.27 -8.59 6.40
N GLU A 281 2.36 -8.75 7.14
CA GLU A 281 2.36 -8.93 8.59
C GLU A 281 1.85 -7.68 9.31
N LYS A 282 2.35 -6.49 8.96
CA LYS A 282 1.93 -5.22 9.59
C LYS A 282 0.46 -4.89 9.31
N ILE A 283 -0.03 -5.14 8.09
CA ILE A 283 -1.43 -4.90 7.71
C ILE A 283 -2.36 -5.99 8.27
N GLY A 284 -1.89 -7.24 8.31
CA GLY A 284 -2.65 -8.39 8.77
C GLY A 284 -3.96 -8.60 8.00
N LYS A 285 -4.99 -9.11 8.70
CA LYS A 285 -6.34 -9.32 8.16
C LYS A 285 -7.29 -8.15 8.39
N THR A 286 -6.75 -6.99 8.77
CA THR A 286 -7.52 -5.82 9.24
C THR A 286 -8.62 -5.40 8.26
N TYR A 287 -8.33 -5.49 6.96
CA TYR A 287 -9.23 -5.03 5.90
C TYR A 287 -9.99 -6.17 5.19
N SER A 288 -9.67 -7.43 5.47
CA SER A 288 -10.20 -8.60 4.75
C SER A 288 -11.71 -8.83 4.90
N ALA A 289 -12.35 -8.17 5.89
CA ALA A 289 -13.80 -8.28 6.11
C ALA A 289 -14.65 -7.45 5.15
N HIS A 290 -14.05 -6.55 4.35
CA HIS A 290 -14.77 -5.62 3.48
C HIS A 290 -14.60 -6.00 2.01
N SER A 291 -15.65 -6.55 1.39
CA SER A 291 -15.61 -6.98 -0.02
C SER A 291 -15.32 -5.85 -1.01
N ASP A 292 -15.73 -4.62 -0.67
CA ASP A 292 -15.57 -3.45 -1.54
C ASP A 292 -14.24 -2.70 -1.32
N PHE A 293 -13.40 -3.17 -0.39
CA PHE A 293 -12.06 -2.65 -0.16
C PHE A 293 -11.04 -3.79 -0.18
N ALA A 294 -10.41 -4.00 -1.34
CA ALA A 294 -9.43 -5.05 -1.53
C ALA A 294 -8.01 -4.50 -1.43
N VAL A 295 -7.15 -5.15 -0.65
CA VAL A 295 -5.72 -4.84 -0.57
C VAL A 295 -4.92 -6.06 -1.00
N ASN A 296 -4.23 -5.94 -2.13
CA ASN A 296 -3.42 -7.01 -2.73
C ASN A 296 -1.93 -6.66 -2.60
N ILE A 297 -1.21 -7.37 -1.73
CA ILE A 297 0.21 -7.14 -1.48
C ILE A 297 1.00 -8.28 -2.12
N ARG A 298 1.79 -8.01 -3.17
CA ARG A 298 2.55 -9.05 -3.88
C ARG A 298 3.91 -8.53 -4.36
N SER A 299 4.75 -9.45 -4.80
CA SER A 299 5.97 -9.10 -5.52
C SER A 299 5.67 -8.58 -6.92
N VAL A 300 6.66 -7.95 -7.57
CA VAL A 300 6.53 -7.51 -8.97
C VAL A 300 6.10 -8.66 -9.89
N ASP A 301 6.76 -9.82 -9.77
CA ASP A 301 6.48 -11.00 -10.58
C ASP A 301 5.08 -11.58 -10.26
N GLY A 302 4.62 -11.50 -9.01
CA GLY A 302 3.30 -11.98 -8.60
C GLY A 302 2.13 -11.04 -8.93
N PHE A 303 2.41 -9.82 -9.39
CA PHE A 303 1.41 -8.82 -9.80
C PHE A 303 1.17 -8.78 -11.31
N GLN A 304 1.83 -9.65 -12.07
CA GLN A 304 1.67 -9.73 -13.51
C GLN A 304 0.22 -10.07 -13.89
N GLY A 305 -0.32 -9.38 -14.90
CA GLY A 305 -1.74 -9.49 -15.31
C GLY A 305 -2.75 -8.83 -14.36
N GLY A 306 -2.33 -8.41 -13.15
CA GLY A 306 -3.18 -7.66 -12.22
C GLY A 306 -3.33 -6.18 -12.61
N GLU A 307 -4.39 -5.53 -12.13
CA GLU A 307 -4.58 -4.09 -12.16
C GLU A 307 -5.35 -3.64 -10.92
N GLU A 308 -5.08 -2.42 -10.43
CA GLU A 308 -5.79 -1.86 -9.28
C GLU A 308 -6.08 -0.38 -9.46
N ASP A 309 -7.09 0.12 -8.74
CA ASP A 309 -7.43 1.54 -8.75
C ASP A 309 -6.28 2.40 -8.20
N VAL A 310 -5.61 1.94 -7.13
CA VAL A 310 -4.42 2.56 -6.53
C VAL A 310 -3.27 1.56 -6.45
N ILE A 311 -2.08 1.93 -6.89
CA ILE A 311 -0.85 1.14 -6.70
C ILE A 311 0.14 1.91 -5.85
N ILE A 312 0.69 1.24 -4.84
CA ILE A 312 1.78 1.72 -4.00
C ILE A 312 2.99 0.84 -4.28
N ILE A 313 4.09 1.42 -4.77
CA ILE A 313 5.35 0.70 -4.99
C ILE A 313 6.30 1.00 -3.84
N SER A 314 6.77 -0.02 -3.12
CA SER A 314 7.85 0.10 -2.13
C SER A 314 9.16 -0.38 -2.73
N THR A 315 10.10 0.55 -2.93
CA THR A 315 11.41 0.27 -3.56
C THR A 315 12.44 -0.31 -2.61
N VAL A 316 12.27 -0.16 -1.29
CA VAL A 316 13.10 -0.73 -0.21
C VAL A 316 14.51 -0.14 -0.09
N ARG A 317 15.20 0.07 -1.22
CA ARG A 317 16.63 0.38 -1.26
C ARG A 317 16.93 1.74 -0.68
N CYS A 318 17.82 1.76 0.30
CA CYS A 318 18.33 2.98 0.93
C CYS A 318 19.81 2.81 1.27
N ASN A 319 20.70 3.35 0.44
CA ASN A 319 22.15 3.29 0.65
C ASN A 319 22.88 4.43 -0.07
N ALA A 320 24.00 4.86 0.50
CA ALA A 320 24.80 5.97 -0.06
C ALA A 320 25.43 5.64 -1.43
N ASN A 321 25.65 4.35 -1.72
CA ASN A 321 26.36 3.89 -2.91
C ASN A 321 25.47 3.76 -4.16
N GLY A 322 24.17 4.11 -4.07
CA GLY A 322 23.24 4.02 -5.20
C GLY A 322 22.97 2.59 -5.72
N LYS A 323 23.35 1.55 -4.95
CA LYS A 323 23.19 0.17 -5.40
C LYS A 323 21.74 -0.25 -5.27
N ILE A 324 21.09 -0.61 -6.38
CA ILE A 324 19.66 -0.99 -6.39
C ILE A 324 19.41 -2.47 -6.73
N GLY A 325 20.40 -3.20 -7.23
CA GLY A 325 20.29 -4.65 -7.49
C GLY A 325 19.20 -4.97 -8.52
N PHE A 326 18.31 -5.93 -8.21
CA PHE A 326 17.21 -6.38 -9.07
C PHE A 326 16.27 -5.27 -9.58
N LEU A 327 16.24 -4.10 -8.94
CA LEU A 327 15.51 -2.93 -9.42
C LEU A 327 16.07 -2.32 -10.71
N ALA A 328 17.31 -2.62 -11.10
CA ALA A 328 17.92 -2.08 -12.31
C ALA A 328 17.35 -2.66 -13.61
N ASP A 329 16.68 -3.82 -13.52
CA ASP A 329 16.03 -4.49 -14.63
C ASP A 329 14.87 -3.64 -15.18
N ARG A 330 14.95 -3.29 -16.47
CA ARG A 330 13.98 -2.40 -17.13
C ARG A 330 12.57 -3.00 -17.16
N GLN A 331 12.44 -4.30 -17.40
CA GLN A 331 11.16 -5.00 -17.50
C GLN A 331 10.48 -5.06 -16.12
N ARG A 332 11.27 -5.31 -15.06
CA ARG A 332 10.81 -5.26 -13.65
C ARG A 332 10.40 -3.86 -13.18
N VAL A 333 10.79 -2.81 -13.89
CA VAL A 333 10.33 -1.43 -13.64
C VAL A 333 9.05 -1.13 -14.42
N ASN A 334 8.95 -1.55 -15.69
CA ASN A 334 7.78 -1.28 -16.51
C ASN A 334 6.50 -1.94 -15.97
N VAL A 335 6.59 -3.20 -15.52
CA VAL A 335 5.43 -3.93 -14.98
C VAL A 335 4.72 -3.18 -13.85
N PRO A 336 5.37 -2.85 -12.71
CA PRO A 336 4.68 -2.23 -11.59
C PRO A 336 4.16 -0.81 -11.89
N LEU A 337 4.84 -0.05 -12.76
CA LEU A 337 4.39 1.29 -13.18
C LEU A 337 3.09 1.26 -13.99
N THR A 338 2.77 0.14 -14.63
CA THR A 338 1.61 -0.02 -15.53
C THR A 338 0.43 -0.76 -14.90
N ARG A 339 0.46 -1.01 -13.58
CA ARG A 339 -0.61 -1.71 -12.85
C ARG A 339 -1.72 -0.78 -12.34
N ALA A 340 -1.44 0.52 -12.24
CA ALA A 340 -2.35 1.50 -11.66
C ALA A 340 -3.35 2.03 -12.69
N ARG A 341 -4.63 2.12 -12.31
CA ARG A 341 -5.65 2.79 -13.13
C ARG A 341 -5.70 4.29 -12.86
N HIS A 342 -5.83 4.69 -11.60
CA HIS A 342 -6.08 6.08 -11.23
C HIS A 342 -4.92 6.73 -10.47
N CYS A 343 -4.30 6.03 -9.52
CA CYS A 343 -3.23 6.58 -8.69
C CYS A 343 -2.03 5.63 -8.61
N LEU A 344 -0.84 6.14 -8.90
CA LEU A 344 0.44 5.47 -8.72
C LEU A 344 1.31 6.25 -7.73
N TRP A 345 1.62 5.66 -6.58
CA TRP A 345 2.45 6.26 -5.55
C TRP A 345 3.70 5.41 -5.31
N ILE A 346 4.86 6.00 -5.56
CA ILE A 346 6.15 5.31 -5.48
C ILE A 346 6.85 5.77 -4.21
N LEU A 347 7.09 4.84 -3.29
CA LEU A 347 7.80 5.05 -2.04
C LEU A 347 9.25 4.59 -2.18
N GLY A 348 10.19 5.47 -1.87
CA GLY A 348 11.60 5.12 -1.94
C GLY A 348 12.56 6.21 -1.52
N ASN A 349 13.82 5.85 -1.34
CA ASN A 349 14.87 6.83 -1.09
C ASN A 349 15.33 7.48 -2.40
N GLY A 350 14.91 8.72 -2.64
CA GLY A 350 15.19 9.44 -3.88
C GLY A 350 16.69 9.64 -4.14
N ALA A 351 17.52 9.82 -3.11
CA ALA A 351 18.97 9.96 -3.26
C ALA A 351 19.64 8.66 -3.74
N THR A 352 19.25 7.53 -3.17
CA THR A 352 19.74 6.20 -3.58
C THR A 352 19.38 5.91 -5.03
N LEU A 353 18.13 6.19 -5.42
CA LEU A 353 17.64 5.91 -6.77
C LEU A 353 18.25 6.84 -7.82
N VAL A 354 18.47 8.12 -7.52
CA VAL A 354 19.16 9.06 -8.43
C VAL A 354 20.62 8.65 -8.64
N ASN A 355 21.30 8.15 -7.61
CA ASN A 355 22.69 7.71 -7.69
C ASN A 355 22.88 6.31 -8.31
N SER A 356 21.79 5.67 -8.75
CA SER A 356 21.85 4.30 -9.28
C SER A 356 22.28 4.19 -10.75
N ASP A 357 22.39 5.32 -11.47
CA ASP A 357 22.63 5.40 -12.91
C ASP A 357 21.76 4.46 -13.76
N SER A 358 20.54 4.21 -13.30
CA SER A 358 19.55 3.33 -13.93
C SER A 358 18.32 4.08 -14.42
N ILE A 359 17.31 3.35 -14.91
CA ILE A 359 15.99 3.91 -15.26
C ILE A 359 15.34 4.65 -14.06
N TRP A 360 15.66 4.28 -12.82
CA TRP A 360 15.16 4.96 -11.63
C TRP A 360 15.68 6.39 -11.48
N LYS A 361 16.90 6.68 -11.95
CA LYS A 361 17.43 8.06 -11.99
C LYS A 361 16.56 8.93 -12.88
N LYS A 362 16.20 8.42 -14.06
CA LYS A 362 15.30 9.10 -14.99
C LYS A 362 13.91 9.27 -14.39
N LEU A 363 13.38 8.24 -13.73
CA LEU A 363 12.06 8.27 -13.08
C LEU A 363 11.97 9.35 -11.99
N VAL A 364 12.97 9.41 -11.11
CA VAL A 364 12.99 10.41 -10.03
C VAL A 364 13.18 11.82 -10.59
N THR A 365 14.00 11.97 -11.63
CA THR A 365 14.20 13.26 -12.30
C THR A 365 12.91 13.74 -12.98
N ASP A 366 12.23 12.86 -13.72
CA ASP A 366 10.91 13.13 -14.32
C ASP A 366 9.87 13.53 -13.27
N ALA A 367 9.83 12.83 -12.12
CA ALA A 367 8.91 13.18 -11.04
C ALA A 367 9.20 14.59 -10.48
N LYS A 368 10.47 14.99 -10.38
CA LYS A 368 10.87 16.35 -9.95
C LYS A 368 10.50 17.40 -10.99
N GLU A 369 10.80 17.16 -12.27
CA GLU A 369 10.49 18.07 -13.38
C GLU A 369 8.98 18.33 -13.51
N ARG A 370 8.15 17.31 -13.25
CA ARG A 370 6.68 17.42 -13.27
C ARG A 370 6.07 17.95 -11.97
N GLY A 371 6.88 18.26 -10.96
CA GLY A 371 6.39 18.72 -9.66
C GLY A 371 5.61 17.65 -8.87
N CYS A 372 5.89 16.37 -9.13
CA CYS A 372 5.26 15.22 -8.48
C CYS A 372 6.20 14.50 -7.49
N PHE A 373 7.27 15.16 -7.05
CA PHE A 373 8.20 14.66 -6.04
C PHE A 373 7.90 15.32 -4.69
N TYR A 374 7.59 14.51 -3.69
CA TYR A 374 7.19 14.95 -2.36
C TYR A 374 8.03 14.27 -1.30
N ASN A 375 8.27 14.92 -0.16
CA ASN A 375 8.91 14.28 0.99
C ASN A 375 7.84 13.75 1.94
N VAL A 376 8.08 12.55 2.49
CA VAL A 376 7.13 11.89 3.40
C VAL A 376 6.83 12.72 4.65
N GLU A 377 7.76 13.58 5.07
CA GLU A 377 7.62 14.47 6.22
C GLU A 377 6.64 15.63 5.99
N GLU A 378 6.22 15.88 4.74
CA GLU A 378 5.19 16.88 4.41
C GLU A 378 3.79 16.44 4.89
N ASP A 379 3.57 15.14 5.08
CA ASP A 379 2.35 14.58 5.65
C ASP A 379 2.54 14.24 7.13
N LYS A 380 1.68 14.82 7.99
CA LYS A 380 1.76 14.64 9.45
C LYS A 380 1.48 13.20 9.89
N GLY A 381 0.58 12.50 9.20
CA GLY A 381 0.25 11.10 9.49
C GLY A 381 1.44 10.20 9.16
N LEU A 382 2.04 10.38 7.98
CA LEU A 382 3.21 9.60 7.56
C LEU A 382 4.43 9.90 8.43
N SER A 383 4.68 11.17 8.78
CA SER A 383 5.76 11.56 9.69
C SER A 383 5.62 10.92 11.08
N LYS A 384 4.38 10.83 11.59
CA LYS A 384 4.10 10.11 12.84
C LYS A 384 4.37 8.61 12.69
N ALA A 385 3.89 7.97 11.63
CA ALA A 385 4.11 6.55 11.38
C ALA A 385 5.60 6.18 11.30
N ILE A 386 6.42 7.05 10.70
CA ILE A 386 7.89 6.89 10.68
C ILE A 386 8.47 6.95 12.09
N THR A 387 8.02 7.92 12.89
CA THR A 387 8.46 8.07 14.29
C THR A 387 8.13 6.82 15.10
N ASP A 388 6.89 6.33 14.97
CA ASP A 388 6.42 5.13 15.67
C ASP A 388 7.25 3.89 15.24
N ALA A 389 7.58 3.76 13.95
CA ALA A 389 8.42 2.67 13.45
C ALA A 389 9.86 2.69 14.00
N PHE A 390 10.45 3.87 14.17
CA PHE A 390 11.76 3.99 14.82
C PHE A 390 11.72 3.65 16.30
N LEU A 391 10.61 3.95 16.98
CA LEU A 391 10.41 3.58 18.38
C LEU A 391 10.20 2.08 18.56
N GLU A 392 9.47 1.42 17.65
CA GLU A 392 9.26 -0.03 17.66
C GLU A 392 10.55 -0.83 17.38
N SER A 393 11.49 -0.25 16.61
CA SER A 393 12.74 -0.93 16.20
C SER A 393 13.96 -0.64 17.08
N ASP A 394 13.78 0.07 18.22
CA ASP A 394 14.84 0.50 19.13
C ASP A 394 16.00 1.29 18.45
N GLN A 395 15.77 1.85 17.25
CA GLN A 395 16.77 2.64 16.51
C GLN A 395 16.80 4.11 16.95
N LEU A 396 16.93 4.34 18.25
CA LEU A 396 16.87 5.66 18.89
C LEU A 396 17.98 6.61 18.41
N ASP A 397 19.17 6.09 18.07
CA ASP A 397 20.28 6.90 17.57
C ASP A 397 19.95 7.62 16.26
N ALA A 398 19.10 7.03 15.41
CA ALA A 398 18.65 7.66 14.17
C ALA A 398 17.69 8.82 14.46
N LEU A 399 16.83 8.70 15.48
CA LEU A 399 15.90 9.75 15.91
C LEU A 399 16.59 10.92 16.60
N LEU A 400 17.70 10.67 17.30
CA LEU A 400 18.47 11.66 18.05
C LEU A 400 19.54 12.39 17.23
N ASN A 401 19.65 12.07 15.94
CA ASN A 401 20.50 12.82 15.02
C ASN A 401 19.84 14.17 14.66
N VAL A 402 20.63 15.23 14.50
CA VAL A 402 20.16 16.58 14.11
C VAL A 402 19.43 16.56 12.76
N ASN A 403 19.79 15.61 11.88
CA ASN A 403 19.14 15.39 10.59
C ASN A 403 17.99 14.37 10.63
N SER A 404 17.55 13.97 11.82
CA SER A 404 16.39 13.10 12.02
C SER A 404 15.15 13.68 11.34
N PRO A 405 14.25 12.84 10.80
CA PRO A 405 12.98 13.30 10.24
C PRO A 405 12.14 14.12 11.25
N LEU A 406 12.35 13.94 12.56
CA LEU A 406 11.71 14.75 13.61
C LEU A 406 12.20 16.21 13.65
N PHE A 407 13.46 16.48 13.29
CA PHE A 407 14.11 17.78 13.52
C PHE A 407 14.51 18.51 12.24
N ARG A 408 14.40 17.87 11.07
CA ARG A 408 14.85 18.45 9.79
C ARG A 408 14.16 19.77 9.43
N ASN A 409 12.87 19.89 9.75
CA ASN A 409 12.06 21.10 9.54
C ASN A 409 11.75 21.85 10.85
N ALA A 410 12.43 21.49 11.95
CA ALA A 410 12.20 22.12 13.25
C ALA A 410 12.69 23.57 13.27
N ARG A 411 11.96 24.43 13.99
CA ARG A 411 12.41 25.80 14.24
C ARG A 411 13.62 25.78 15.18
N TRP A 412 13.58 24.93 16.20
CA TRP A 412 14.68 24.75 17.15
C TRP A 412 15.56 23.56 16.78
N LYS A 413 16.88 23.78 16.76
CA LYS A 413 17.86 22.68 16.71
C LYS A 413 18.02 22.06 18.09
N PHE A 414 18.21 20.75 18.14
CA PHE A 414 18.45 20.00 19.37
C PHE A 414 19.90 19.56 19.50
N CYS A 415 20.39 19.52 20.74
CA CYS A 415 21.60 18.84 21.15
C CYS A 415 21.28 17.92 22.32
N PHE A 416 21.65 16.64 22.22
CA PHE A 416 21.38 15.65 23.25
C PHE A 416 22.66 15.30 24.00
N SER A 417 22.61 15.32 25.34
CA SER A 417 23.70 14.88 26.18
C SER A 417 23.94 13.36 26.07
N ASN A 418 25.11 12.90 26.51
CA ASN A 418 25.38 11.46 26.58
C ASN A 418 24.54 10.76 27.66
N ASP A 419 24.17 11.47 28.73
CA ASP A 419 23.36 10.91 29.81
C ASP A 419 21.93 10.71 29.34
N PHE A 420 21.34 11.69 28.63
CA PHE A 420 20.04 11.53 27.97
C PHE A 420 20.03 10.33 27.02
N ARG A 421 21.06 10.18 26.16
CA ARG A 421 21.17 9.03 25.24
C ARG A 421 21.17 7.69 25.98
N LYS A 422 21.80 7.61 27.16
CA LYS A 422 21.79 6.40 27.99
C LYS A 422 20.46 6.20 28.72
N SER A 423 19.84 7.27 29.22
CA SER A 423 18.61 7.20 29.98
C SER A 423 17.42 6.84 29.09
N ILE A 424 17.31 7.42 27.90
CA ILE A 424 16.18 7.15 26.98
C ILE A 424 16.12 5.69 26.54
N LEU A 425 17.26 5.01 26.43
CA LEU A 425 17.34 3.56 26.16
C LEU A 425 16.76 2.71 27.31
N LYS A 426 16.80 3.21 28.55
CA LYS A 426 16.30 2.53 29.76
C LYS A 426 14.82 2.80 30.05
N VAL A 427 14.26 3.87 29.48
CA VAL A 427 12.85 4.25 29.65
C VAL A 427 11.94 3.23 28.95
N ARG A 428 10.71 3.01 29.45
CA ARG A 428 9.72 2.12 28.80
C ARG A 428 9.12 2.76 27.54
N ASN A 429 8.69 1.96 26.56
CA ASN A 429 8.18 2.46 25.27
C ASN A 429 7.08 3.53 25.36
N GLU A 430 6.11 3.38 26.26
CA GLU A 430 5.04 4.36 26.48
C GLU A 430 5.60 5.74 26.89
N ALA A 431 6.53 5.76 27.84
CA ALA A 431 7.18 6.98 28.29
C ALA A 431 8.15 7.54 27.22
N ARG A 432 8.77 6.69 26.39
CA ARG A 432 9.57 7.15 25.25
C ARG A 432 8.71 7.89 24.23
N GLN A 433 7.53 7.37 23.89
CA GLN A 433 6.59 8.04 22.98
C GLN A 433 6.25 9.45 23.46
N GLU A 434 5.98 9.61 24.76
CA GLU A 434 5.67 10.93 25.33
C GLU A 434 6.90 11.86 25.31
N VAL A 435 8.11 11.35 25.56
CA VAL A 435 9.34 12.15 25.40
C VAL A 435 9.46 12.68 23.98
N PHE A 436 9.29 11.83 22.95
CA PHE A 436 9.40 12.28 21.56
C PHE A 436 8.26 13.20 21.12
N SER A 437 7.05 13.02 21.67
CA SER A 437 5.94 13.97 21.54
C SER A 437 6.30 15.35 22.08
N LEU A 438 6.88 15.41 23.28
CA LEU A 438 7.36 16.66 23.89
C LEU A 438 8.51 17.30 23.10
N LEU A 439 9.47 16.50 22.62
CA LEU A 439 10.56 16.99 21.78
C LEU A 439 10.03 17.58 20.47
N SER A 440 9.04 16.94 19.85
CA SER A 440 8.37 17.45 18.64
C SER A 440 7.66 18.79 18.91
N LYS A 441 6.93 18.93 20.01
CA LYS A 441 6.32 20.20 20.44
C LYS A 441 7.37 21.28 20.69
N LEU A 442 8.44 20.94 21.43
CA LEU A 442 9.55 21.87 21.70
C LEU A 442 10.22 22.35 20.41
N SER A 443 10.35 21.47 19.43
CA SER A 443 10.93 21.73 18.11
C SER A 443 10.18 22.80 17.32
N SER A 444 8.85 22.87 17.48
CA SER A 444 7.99 23.85 16.83
C SER A 444 7.97 25.21 17.54
N GLY A 445 8.63 25.33 18.70
CA GLY A 445 8.64 26.54 19.52
C GLY A 445 7.55 26.59 20.59
N TRP A 446 6.78 25.51 20.78
CA TRP A 446 5.81 25.42 21.87
C TRP A 446 6.52 25.37 23.23
N ARG A 447 5.91 25.97 24.26
CA ARG A 447 6.38 25.94 25.64
C ARG A 447 5.19 25.70 26.57
N GLU A 448 5.41 24.93 27.62
CA GLU A 448 4.43 24.69 28.69
C GLU A 448 4.15 25.98 29.47
N SER A 449 2.90 26.15 29.91
CA SER A 449 2.44 27.35 30.59
C SER A 449 3.11 27.49 31.98
N PRO A 450 3.26 28.72 32.50
CA PRO A 450 3.89 28.93 33.81
C PRO A 450 3.16 28.28 34.99
N GLU A 451 1.85 28.01 34.84
CA GLU A 451 0.96 27.54 35.91
C GLU A 451 1.14 26.06 36.26
N GLU A 452 1.72 25.27 35.35
CA GLU A 452 1.97 23.83 35.53
C GLU A 452 3.42 23.53 36.02
N ARG A 453 4.24 24.56 36.24
CA ARG A 453 5.65 24.42 36.60
C ARG A 453 5.83 24.07 38.08
N ILE A 454 6.28 22.86 38.36
CA ILE A 454 6.77 22.49 39.70
C ILE A 454 8.18 23.05 39.87
N ILE A 455 8.35 24.19 40.55
CA ILE A 455 9.69 24.78 40.78
C ILE A 455 10.43 23.96 41.86
N VAL A 456 11.30 23.03 41.43
CA VAL A 456 12.07 22.16 42.33
C VAL A 456 13.44 22.74 42.73
N VAL A 457 14.08 23.54 41.86
CA VAL A 457 15.43 24.07 42.09
C VAL A 457 15.35 25.59 42.32
N ARG A 458 15.68 26.05 43.54
CA ARG A 458 15.59 27.47 43.94
C ARG A 458 16.94 28.19 44.07
N HIS A 459 18.05 27.47 43.96
CA HIS A 459 19.40 28.00 44.18
C HIS A 459 20.37 27.47 43.12
N GLY A 460 21.34 28.31 42.69
CA GLY A 460 22.34 27.97 41.66
C GLY A 460 22.14 28.70 40.32
N THR A 461 23.20 28.80 39.51
CA THR A 461 23.19 29.38 38.15
C THR A 461 22.29 28.61 37.18
N SER A 462 22.08 27.33 37.41
CA SER A 462 21.18 26.44 36.65
C SER A 462 19.71 26.81 36.79
N SER A 463 19.28 27.36 37.93
CA SER A 463 17.90 27.81 38.15
C SER A 463 17.42 28.87 37.15
N LEU A 464 18.36 29.53 36.45
CA LEU A 464 18.09 30.58 35.47
C LEU A 464 17.71 30.07 34.08
N LEU A 465 18.13 28.83 33.73
CA LEU A 465 17.99 28.28 32.37
C LEU A 465 17.37 26.88 32.35
N LEU A 466 17.34 26.18 33.49
CA LEU A 466 16.84 24.83 33.62
C LEU A 466 15.32 24.79 33.50
N GLU A 467 14.83 24.12 32.46
CA GLU A 467 13.43 23.83 32.25
C GLU A 467 13.23 22.31 32.30
N HIS A 468 12.08 21.87 32.82
CA HIS A 468 11.73 20.46 32.87
C HIS A 468 10.24 20.27 32.61
N TYR A 469 9.89 19.27 31.81
CA TYR A 469 8.50 18.92 31.47
C TYR A 469 8.15 17.52 31.96
N ARG A 470 6.92 17.36 32.43
CA ARG A 470 6.42 16.07 32.91
C ARG A 470 6.22 15.12 31.73
N VAL A 471 6.82 13.94 31.80
CA VAL A 471 6.61 12.85 30.82
C VAL A 471 5.53 11.90 31.33
N ASN A 472 5.63 11.48 32.60
CA ASN A 472 4.62 10.69 33.29
C ASN A 472 4.71 10.95 34.81
N ASP A 473 4.08 10.12 35.63
CA ASP A 473 4.10 10.28 37.10
C ASP A 473 5.49 10.11 37.73
N GLN A 474 6.46 9.57 37.00
CA GLN A 474 7.76 9.15 37.52
C GLN A 474 8.95 9.83 36.85
N LEU A 475 8.80 10.39 35.64
CA LEU A 475 9.89 10.87 34.80
C LEU A 475 9.61 12.27 34.26
N HIS A 476 10.66 13.08 34.22
CA HIS A 476 10.66 14.42 33.66
C HIS A 476 11.76 14.58 32.61
N LEU A 477 11.43 15.24 31.51
CA LEU A 477 12.36 15.62 30.46
C LEU A 477 13.03 16.94 30.84
N ILE A 478 14.35 16.97 30.88
CA ILE A 478 15.11 18.13 31.37
C ILE A 478 15.93 18.72 30.22
N TRP A 479 15.82 20.03 30.02
CA TRP A 479 16.46 20.72 28.92
C TRP A 479 16.78 22.18 29.26
N THR A 480 17.71 22.79 28.52
CA THR A 480 18.06 24.21 28.62
C THR A 480 18.21 24.84 27.23
N VAL A 481 18.21 26.17 27.17
CA VAL A 481 18.67 26.90 25.98
C VAL A 481 20.18 27.03 26.02
N ASP A 482 20.86 26.65 24.94
CA ASP A 482 22.31 26.80 24.77
C ASP A 482 22.62 27.50 23.44
N ILE A 483 23.89 27.83 23.21
CA ILE A 483 24.34 28.54 22.01
C ILE A 483 25.44 27.75 21.33
N ILE A 484 25.28 27.55 20.02
CA ILE A 484 26.33 26.99 19.15
C ILE A 484 26.83 28.05 18.17
N LYS A 485 28.10 27.90 17.78
CA LYS A 485 28.73 28.70 16.73
C LYS A 485 28.62 27.94 15.41
N GLU A 486 27.88 28.49 14.45
CA GLU A 486 27.71 27.93 13.11
C GLU A 486 27.82 29.05 12.08
N ASN A 487 28.61 28.84 11.01
CA ASN A 487 28.70 29.74 9.85
C ASN A 487 28.83 31.23 10.20
N SER A 488 29.75 31.53 11.11
CA SER A 488 30.03 32.90 11.60
C SER A 488 28.92 33.55 12.45
N ASN A 489 27.93 32.79 12.91
CA ASN A 489 26.86 33.26 13.80
C ASN A 489 26.77 32.43 15.09
N HIS A 490 26.36 33.08 16.19
CA HIS A 490 25.86 32.43 17.39
C HIS A 490 24.37 32.14 17.23
N THR A 491 23.96 30.88 17.32
CA THR A 491 22.56 30.46 17.18
C THR A 491 22.07 29.77 18.45
N GLN A 492 20.87 30.11 18.92
CA GLN A 492 20.23 29.41 20.03
C GLN A 492 19.78 27.99 19.63
N ILE A 493 19.96 27.06 20.56
CA ILE A 493 19.56 25.66 20.44
C ILE A 493 18.92 25.16 21.73
N LEU A 494 18.20 24.05 21.65
CA LEU A 494 17.70 23.32 22.81
C LEU A 494 18.67 22.20 23.15
N LYS A 495 19.24 22.25 24.35
CA LYS A 495 20.09 21.18 24.88
C LYS A 495 19.30 20.33 25.86
N VAL A 496 19.08 19.07 25.50
CA VAL A 496 18.37 18.09 26.32
C VAL A 496 19.40 17.32 27.15
N TRP A 497 19.25 17.39 28.46
CA TRP A 497 20.24 16.90 29.41
C TRP A 497 19.93 15.50 29.91
N ASP A 498 18.69 15.21 30.27
CA ASP A 498 18.32 13.87 30.75
C ASP A 498 16.78 13.65 30.76
N VAL A 499 16.37 12.39 30.95
CA VAL A 499 15.02 12.00 31.35
C VAL A 499 15.13 11.19 32.64
N LEU A 500 14.77 11.81 33.76
CA LEU A 500 14.97 11.23 35.09
C LEU A 500 13.84 11.57 36.08
N PRO A 501 13.73 10.84 37.20
CA PRO A 501 12.76 11.15 38.26
C PRO A 501 13.06 12.45 39.00
N LEU A 502 12.02 13.15 39.46
CA LEU A 502 12.14 14.41 40.23
C LEU A 502 13.17 14.39 41.37
N PRO A 503 13.31 13.30 42.16
CA PRO A 503 14.31 13.24 43.24
C PRO A 503 15.76 13.35 42.78
N ASP A 504 16.07 13.00 41.53
CA ASP A 504 17.43 13.06 40.98
C ASP A 504 17.74 14.40 40.29
N LEU A 505 16.72 15.24 40.08
CA LEU A 505 16.87 16.59 39.48
C LEU A 505 17.86 17.49 40.23
N PRO A 506 17.90 17.55 41.58
CA PRO A 506 18.87 18.38 42.30
C PRO A 506 20.33 17.94 42.10
N LYS A 507 20.59 16.66 41.78
CA LYS A 507 21.95 16.19 41.47
C LYS A 507 22.40 16.72 40.11
N LEU A 508 21.52 16.64 39.10
CA LEU A 508 21.79 17.18 37.77
C LEU A 508 21.93 18.71 37.82
N ALA A 509 21.08 19.40 38.58
CA ALA A 509 21.13 20.86 38.71
C ALA A 509 22.50 21.34 39.25
N ARG A 510 23.06 20.68 40.27
CA ARG A 510 24.41 20.99 40.79
C ARG A 510 25.49 20.81 39.73
N HIS A 511 25.41 19.74 38.93
CA HIS A 511 26.35 19.55 37.83
C HIS A 511 26.21 20.66 36.77
N LEU A 512 24.98 21.10 36.48
CA LEU A 512 24.72 22.20 35.56
C LEU A 512 25.17 23.56 36.11
N ASP A 513 25.15 23.77 37.43
CA ASP A 513 25.72 24.98 38.05
C ASP A 513 27.22 25.12 37.71
N ASP A 514 27.97 24.01 37.75
CA ASP A 514 29.39 23.99 37.37
C ASP A 514 29.57 24.28 35.87
N VAL A 515 28.72 23.69 35.01
CA VAL A 515 28.77 23.91 33.56
C VAL A 515 28.46 25.37 33.22
N PHE A 516 27.42 25.95 33.83
CA PHE A 516 27.00 27.32 33.61
C PHE A 516 27.92 28.34 34.31
N GLY A 517 28.65 27.94 35.35
CA GLY A 517 29.71 28.75 35.95
C GLY A 517 30.83 29.09 34.95
N ASN A 518 31.04 28.24 33.95
CA ASN A 518 32.01 28.47 32.88
C ASN A 518 31.47 29.33 31.72
N TYR A 519 30.22 29.79 31.76
CA TYR A 519 29.64 30.60 30.68
C TYR A 519 30.02 32.07 30.87
N THR A 520 30.49 32.72 29.81
CA THR A 520 30.63 34.19 29.78
C THR A 520 29.29 34.87 30.02
N VAL A 521 29.31 36.07 30.59
CA VAL A 521 28.10 36.89 30.81
C VAL A 521 27.30 37.09 29.51
N ASP A 522 27.98 37.33 28.39
CA ASP A 522 27.36 37.48 27.07
C ASP A 522 26.63 36.20 26.63
N LYS A 523 27.29 35.04 26.69
CA LYS A 523 26.64 33.73 26.42
C LYS A 523 25.42 33.51 27.32
N MET A 524 25.52 33.81 28.61
CA MET A 524 24.42 33.66 29.57
C MET A 524 23.21 34.55 29.22
N ASN A 525 23.46 35.81 28.88
CA ASN A 525 22.40 36.75 28.48
C ASN A 525 21.73 36.31 27.18
N ARG A 526 22.50 35.83 26.20
CA ARG A 526 21.97 35.29 24.95
C ARG A 526 21.18 34.00 25.16
N CYS A 527 21.53 33.12 26.11
CA CYS A 527 20.71 31.95 26.45
C CYS A 527 19.36 32.34 27.08
N LYS A 528 19.33 33.41 27.89
CA LYS A 528 18.12 33.92 28.55
C LYS A 528 17.16 34.64 27.60
N HIS A 529 17.69 35.17 26.50
CA HIS A 529 16.90 35.96 25.57
C HIS A 529 15.77 35.12 24.94
N LYS A 530 14.53 35.57 25.10
CA LYS A 530 13.33 34.92 24.53
C LYS A 530 12.76 35.80 23.42
N CYS A 531 12.73 35.27 22.21
CA CYS A 531 12.03 35.88 21.08
C CYS A 531 10.70 35.13 20.86
N ILE A 532 9.60 35.87 20.70
CA ILE A 532 8.25 35.31 20.57
C ILE A 532 7.64 35.76 19.24
N GLU A 533 7.23 34.79 18.42
CA GLU A 533 6.43 35.01 17.21
C GLU A 533 5.02 34.43 17.44
N GLY A 534 4.05 35.32 17.71
CA GLY A 534 2.70 34.91 18.08
C GLY A 534 2.69 34.19 19.45
N ASN A 535 2.36 32.89 19.45
CA ASN A 535 2.35 32.05 20.65
C ASN A 535 3.56 31.10 20.75
N LEU A 536 4.54 31.23 19.85
CA LEU A 536 5.68 30.33 19.74
C LEU A 536 6.97 31.07 20.09
N VAL A 537 7.87 30.41 20.82
CA VAL A 537 9.22 30.92 21.07
C VAL A 537 10.12 30.51 19.92
N VAL A 538 10.88 31.43 19.36
CA VAL A 538 11.79 31.19 18.21
C VAL A 538 13.25 31.41 18.58
N PRO A 539 14.19 30.66 17.98
CA PRO A 539 15.61 30.83 18.28
C PRO A 539 16.18 32.07 17.62
N MET A 540 17.01 32.80 18.35
CA MET A 540 17.74 33.96 17.84
C MET A 540 19.09 33.58 17.23
N ARG A 541 19.51 34.39 16.26
CA ARG A 541 20.84 34.34 15.64
C ARG A 541 21.52 35.70 15.79
N TRP A 542 22.79 35.68 16.17
CA TRP A 542 23.63 36.86 16.27
C TRP A 542 24.90 36.71 15.43
N PRO A 543 25.33 37.74 14.69
CA PRO A 543 26.61 37.71 13.99
C PRO A 543 27.79 37.71 14.96
N LEU A 544 28.89 37.06 14.59
CA LEU A 544 30.17 37.21 15.26
C LEU A 544 30.80 38.54 14.83
N TYR A 545 30.84 39.52 15.73
CA TYR A 545 31.74 40.65 15.56
C TYR A 545 33.17 40.21 15.88
N SER A 546 34.11 40.57 15.03
CA SER A 546 35.55 40.35 15.20
C SER A 546 36.00 41.00 16.50
N ASP A 547 36.41 40.19 17.47
CA ASP A 547 36.96 40.65 18.74
C ASP A 547 38.34 41.26 18.44
N GLY A 548 38.45 42.59 18.50
CA GLY A 548 39.66 43.29 18.10
C GLY A 548 39.53 44.80 17.97
N ALA A 549 39.03 45.50 18.97
CA ALA A 549 39.41 46.89 19.26
C ALA A 549 38.97 47.29 20.67
N ALA A 550 39.89 47.93 21.38
CA ALA A 550 39.83 48.33 22.77
C ALA A 550 38.61 49.18 23.16
N GLU A 551 38.36 49.19 24.47
CA GLU A 551 37.59 50.19 25.22
C GLU A 551 37.55 51.55 24.52
N ARG A 552 36.34 52.01 24.17
CA ARG A 552 36.01 53.44 24.05
C ARG A 552 34.51 53.65 24.13
N SER A 553 34.13 54.30 25.24
CA SER A 553 33.01 55.25 25.41
C SER A 553 31.75 55.05 24.58
N ILE A 554 30.66 54.75 25.29
CA ILE A 554 29.26 54.92 24.89
C ILE A 554 29.03 56.33 24.35
N PRO A 555 28.25 56.48 23.26
CA PRO A 555 27.31 57.59 23.14
C PRO A 555 25.88 57.05 23.16
N GLU A 556 25.05 57.66 24.00
CA GLU A 556 23.59 57.51 24.01
C GLU A 556 23.02 57.82 22.61
N ILE A 557 22.29 56.88 22.02
CA ILE A 557 21.38 57.16 20.90
C ILE A 557 20.07 56.39 21.11
N ASP A 558 19.01 57.17 20.98
CA ASP A 558 17.56 56.99 21.19
C ASP A 558 16.94 55.80 20.39
N PRO A 559 16.07 54.94 20.98
CA PRO A 559 15.55 53.75 20.33
C PRO A 559 14.21 53.98 19.63
N VAL A 560 14.20 54.66 18.48
CA VAL A 560 13.10 54.58 17.50
C VAL A 560 13.72 54.68 16.10
N GLU A 561 13.22 53.86 15.17
CA GLU A 561 13.70 53.67 13.78
C GLU A 561 14.82 52.64 13.58
N LEU A 562 14.48 51.34 13.61
CA LEU A 562 14.79 50.45 12.48
C LEU A 562 14.14 49.05 12.59
N LEU A 563 12.83 48.94 12.81
CA LEU A 563 12.13 47.65 12.67
C LEU A 563 10.73 47.82 12.10
N SER A 564 10.65 47.97 10.78
CA SER A 564 9.40 47.85 10.03
C SER A 564 9.65 47.47 8.58
N GLN A 565 9.79 46.17 8.29
CA GLN A 565 9.24 45.59 7.05
C GLN A 565 8.74 44.15 7.31
N PRO A 566 7.42 43.94 7.35
CA PRO A 566 6.81 42.61 7.39
C PRO A 566 6.52 42.08 5.97
N SER A 567 6.83 40.82 5.73
CA SER A 567 6.27 40.07 4.61
C SER A 567 4.97 39.40 5.05
N ALA A 568 3.83 39.92 4.59
CA ALA A 568 2.53 39.28 4.72
C ALA A 568 1.90 39.05 3.34
N SER A 569 1.38 37.84 3.11
CA SER A 569 0.20 37.50 2.27
C SER A 569 0.14 35.96 2.15
N LEU A 570 -0.98 35.25 2.28
CA LEU A 570 -2.40 35.61 2.16
C LEU A 570 -3.27 34.92 3.23
N MET A 571 -4.26 35.69 3.72
CA MET A 571 -5.39 35.26 4.54
C MET A 571 -6.51 34.64 3.69
N ALA A 572 -7.20 33.64 4.23
CA ALA A 572 -8.55 33.26 3.81
C ALA A 572 -9.57 33.78 4.85
N ARG A 573 -10.64 34.39 4.35
CA ARG A 573 -11.75 35.02 5.08
C ARG A 573 -12.68 33.99 5.73
N THR A 574 -13.16 34.28 6.94
CA THR A 574 -14.40 33.75 7.51
C THR A 574 -15.47 34.82 7.56
N PRO A 575 -16.75 34.44 7.52
CA PRO A 575 -17.78 35.20 8.24
C PRO A 575 -18.57 34.36 9.26
N GLN A 576 -19.02 35.11 10.26
CA GLN A 576 -19.76 34.85 11.50
C GLN A 576 -21.01 33.93 11.49
N ALA A 577 -21.13 33.22 12.62
CA ALA A 577 -22.25 33.12 13.59
C ALA A 577 -23.69 32.75 13.16
N LYS A 578 -24.24 31.73 13.85
CA LYS A 578 -25.50 31.81 14.64
C LYS A 578 -25.75 30.50 15.43
N THR A 579 -25.93 30.62 16.74
CA THR A 579 -26.58 29.65 17.66
C THR A 579 -28.11 29.87 17.63
N PRO A 580 -28.96 28.88 18.01
CA PRO A 580 -29.33 28.72 19.42
C PRO A 580 -29.63 27.28 19.92
N ASN A 581 -29.34 27.09 21.22
CA ASN A 581 -29.95 26.23 22.26
C ASN A 581 -31.00 25.16 21.88
N ARG A 582 -30.81 23.93 22.42
CA ARG A 582 -31.61 23.34 23.53
C ARG A 582 -31.22 21.86 23.79
N GLN A 583 -30.91 21.55 25.04
CA GLN A 583 -31.08 20.23 25.69
C GLN A 583 -32.36 20.28 26.56
N PRO A 584 -32.83 19.21 27.26
CA PRO A 584 -32.40 17.80 27.33
C PRO A 584 -33.59 16.79 27.22
N ARG A 585 -33.32 15.46 27.20
CA ARG A 585 -33.86 14.46 28.16
C ARG A 585 -33.60 13.00 27.73
N LEU A 586 -33.24 12.19 28.74
CA LEU A 586 -33.16 10.71 28.78
C LEU A 586 -34.54 10.05 28.68
N PRO A 587 -34.63 8.74 28.38
CA PRO A 587 -34.72 7.76 29.48
C PRO A 587 -33.93 6.44 29.29
N LYS A 588 -33.74 5.75 30.41
CA LYS A 588 -33.19 4.40 30.62
C LYS A 588 -34.29 3.31 30.55
N TYR A 589 -33.83 2.05 30.64
CA TYR A 589 -34.50 0.74 30.88
C TYR A 589 -34.82 -0.03 29.58
N THR A 590 -34.54 -1.34 29.40
CA THR A 590 -34.20 -2.44 30.32
C THR A 590 -33.58 -3.65 29.60
N ASN A 591 -32.92 -4.49 30.41
CA ASN A 591 -32.31 -5.80 30.14
C ASN A 591 -33.22 -6.93 29.60
N LYS A 592 -32.55 -8.01 29.15
CA LYS A 592 -32.95 -9.44 28.95
C LYS A 592 -33.02 -9.85 27.46
N ASP A 593 -32.49 -10.98 26.98
CA ASP A 593 -31.89 -12.15 27.60
C ASP A 593 -30.95 -12.90 26.63
N ASN A 594 -30.18 -13.78 27.26
CA ASN A 594 -29.07 -14.66 26.89
C ASN A 594 -29.31 -15.85 25.90
N LYS A 595 -28.17 -16.41 25.43
CA LYS A 595 -27.82 -17.79 24.93
C LYS A 595 -27.75 -17.99 23.40
N LYS A 596 -26.58 -18.30 22.77
CA LYS A 596 -25.71 -19.53 22.75
C LYS A 596 -26.48 -20.78 22.28
N TYR A 597 -26.11 -21.56 21.24
CA TYR A 597 -24.92 -22.38 20.91
C TYR A 597 -24.99 -22.77 19.41
N ARG A 598 -23.92 -22.81 18.58
CA ARG A 598 -22.86 -23.82 18.33
C ARG A 598 -23.28 -25.19 17.70
N SER A 599 -22.65 -25.50 16.54
CA SER A 599 -22.21 -26.80 15.94
C SER A 599 -23.26 -27.94 15.74
N THR A 600 -23.22 -28.87 14.78
CA THR A 600 -22.12 -29.59 14.08
C THR A 600 -22.74 -30.48 12.97
N SER A 601 -21.88 -30.94 12.07
CA SER A 601 -21.99 -32.01 11.04
C SER A 601 -22.76 -33.30 11.39
N LEU A 602 -23.22 -34.06 10.36
CA LEU A 602 -22.93 -35.51 10.12
C LEU A 602 -23.78 -36.09 8.95
N PHE A 603 -23.13 -36.81 7.99
CA PHE A 603 -23.55 -37.94 7.10
C PHE A 603 -24.89 -37.86 6.32
N GLY A 604 -25.06 -38.29 5.06
CA GLY A 604 -24.34 -39.23 4.18
C GLY A 604 -25.30 -40.36 3.78
N TRP A 605 -25.89 -40.35 2.56
CA TRP A 605 -26.76 -41.42 2.04
C TRP A 605 -26.52 -41.69 0.55
N ASP A 606 -26.23 -42.96 0.25
CA ASP A 606 -26.22 -43.60 -1.06
C ASP A 606 -27.66 -43.91 -1.53
N ASN A 607 -27.78 -44.15 -2.85
CA ASN A 607 -28.91 -44.66 -3.64
C ASN A 607 -29.93 -43.64 -4.16
N GLU A 608 -29.61 -43.05 -5.32
CA GLU A 608 -30.56 -42.43 -6.26
C GLU A 608 -30.13 -42.67 -7.72
N PRO A 609 -31.06 -42.64 -8.71
CA PRO A 609 -30.78 -43.09 -10.07
C PRO A 609 -29.72 -42.21 -10.75
N ILE A 610 -28.59 -42.84 -11.03
CA ILE A 610 -27.34 -42.27 -11.57
C ILE A 610 -27.58 -41.39 -12.82
N TRP A 611 -28.65 -41.59 -13.57
CA TRP A 611 -28.98 -40.89 -14.81
C TRP A 611 -29.29 -39.39 -14.65
N VAL A 612 -29.95 -38.98 -13.57
CA VAL A 612 -30.27 -37.56 -13.32
C VAL A 612 -29.00 -36.82 -12.91
N TYR A 613 -28.17 -37.45 -12.08
CA TYR A 613 -26.84 -36.95 -11.77
C TYR A 613 -25.93 -36.98 -12.99
N PHE A 614 -26.09 -37.91 -13.93
CA PHE A 614 -25.25 -38.00 -15.14
C PHE A 614 -25.55 -36.89 -16.14
N ILE A 615 -26.82 -36.54 -16.37
CA ILE A 615 -27.20 -35.40 -17.22
C ILE A 615 -26.87 -34.07 -16.55
N ILE A 616 -27.09 -33.97 -15.23
CA ILE A 616 -26.67 -32.80 -14.44
C ILE A 616 -25.14 -32.72 -14.41
N PHE A 617 -24.40 -33.82 -14.37
CA PHE A 617 -22.93 -33.87 -14.40
C PHE A 617 -22.37 -33.59 -15.78
N ILE A 618 -23.05 -33.98 -16.87
CA ILE A 618 -22.69 -33.59 -18.24
C ILE A 618 -23.01 -32.11 -18.48
N LEU A 619 -24.15 -31.60 -18.03
CA LEU A 619 -24.44 -30.17 -18.08
C LEU A 619 -23.51 -29.37 -17.17
N ILE A 620 -23.20 -29.86 -15.96
CA ILE A 620 -22.24 -29.25 -15.05
C ILE A 620 -20.82 -29.37 -15.60
N ILE A 621 -20.44 -30.42 -16.33
CA ILE A 621 -19.13 -30.51 -17.02
C ILE A 621 -19.09 -29.57 -18.23
N LEU A 622 -20.16 -29.45 -19.00
CA LEU A 622 -20.27 -28.46 -20.07
C LEU A 622 -20.27 -27.02 -19.54
N ILE A 623 -20.79 -26.80 -18.34
CA ILE A 623 -20.82 -25.49 -17.66
C ILE A 623 -19.51 -25.21 -16.91
N ILE A 624 -18.88 -26.21 -16.30
CA ILE A 624 -17.58 -26.10 -15.62
C ILE A 624 -16.46 -25.97 -16.65
N CYS A 625 -16.52 -26.65 -17.79
CA CYS A 625 -15.58 -26.43 -18.91
C CYS A 625 -15.74 -25.05 -19.59
N VAL A 626 -16.78 -24.28 -19.26
CA VAL A 626 -16.98 -22.90 -19.75
C VAL A 626 -16.76 -21.86 -18.64
N ILE A 627 -16.65 -22.25 -17.37
CA ILE A 627 -16.51 -21.31 -16.25
C ILE A 627 -15.27 -21.57 -15.36
N GLN A 628 -14.61 -22.71 -15.47
CA GLN A 628 -13.27 -22.92 -14.91
C GLN A 628 -12.48 -23.90 -15.79
N PHE A 629 -11.97 -23.39 -16.91
CA PHE A 629 -10.58 -23.54 -17.37
C PHE A 629 -10.31 -22.58 -18.53
#